data_AF-A0A182PQ98-F1
#
_entry.id   AF-A0A182PQ98-F1
#
_cell.length_a   1.000
_cell.length_b   1.000
_cell.length_c   1.000
_cell.angle_alpha   90.00
_cell.angle_beta   90.00
_cell.angle_gamma   90.00
#
_symmetry.space_group_name_H-M   'P 1'
#
loop_
_entity.id
_entity.type
_entity.pdbx_description
1 polymer ?
#
loop_
_entity_poly.entity_id
_entity_poly.type
_entity_poly.pdbx_seq_one_letter_code
_entity_poly.pdbx_strand_id
1 'polypeptide(L)'
;MTGGRFPQSTPGPCRLRWPSGRALLSRRSLTNHLSAGLLIVLLMVTFSSDFAFLSGNVDGGGVMADEVTTTPPEETWTTSSNENVGTGEAAPFDASTRGNKKFGDKCESTTECGFAGSFCDPKKHTCQCTVDLPATNHIDKCGKKRQVNETCFFSEQCEAVTEQTECRDGRCICLFEMNPFFKPDGSVECRAPINKPIEPEKYIDPAMIGVLVAMAVMFIIICVVLRLFSK
;
A
#
# COMPACT_ATOMS: atom_id res chain seq x y z
N MET A 1 0.74 -25.07 54.48
CA MET A 1 -0.42 -25.08 53.58
C MET A 1 0.00 -24.43 52.26
N THR A 2 -0.18 -25.17 51.15
CA THR A 2 -0.34 -24.74 49.75
C THR A 2 0.72 -23.78 49.15
N GLY A 3 1.52 -24.11 48.14
CA GLY A 3 1.37 -25.07 47.05
C GLY A 3 1.25 -24.30 45.72
N GLY A 4 2.18 -24.48 44.78
CA GLY A 4 2.11 -23.90 43.43
C GLY A 4 3.39 -24.08 42.62
N ARG A 5 3.51 -25.23 41.94
CA ARG A 5 4.57 -25.57 40.97
C ARG A 5 4.20 -25.05 39.58
N PHE A 6 5.17 -24.47 38.88
CA PHE A 6 5.15 -24.29 37.42
C PHE A 6 5.88 -25.48 36.75
N PRO A 7 5.33 -26.12 35.71
CA PRO A 7 6.09 -27.05 34.89
C PRO A 7 6.55 -26.42 33.56
N GLN A 8 7.79 -26.76 33.19
CA GLN A 8 8.41 -26.51 31.88
C GLN A 8 7.84 -27.47 30.83
N SER A 9 7.65 -27.00 29.59
CA SER A 9 7.33 -27.81 28.42
C SER A 9 8.43 -27.70 27.37
N THR A 10 9.01 -28.85 27.03
CA THR A 10 9.86 -29.10 25.85
C THR A 10 9.05 -29.93 24.85
N PRO A 11 9.24 -29.76 23.53
CA PRO A 11 8.81 -30.77 22.56
C PRO A 11 10.00 -31.42 21.86
N GLY A 12 10.10 -32.75 22.01
CA GLY A 12 10.94 -33.63 21.19
C GLY A 12 10.20 -34.18 19.95
N PRO A 13 10.89 -34.95 19.09
CA PRO A 13 10.56 -35.11 17.67
C PRO A 13 9.54 -36.22 17.36
N CYS A 14 8.67 -35.95 16.37
CA CYS A 14 7.74 -36.93 15.82
C CYS A 14 8.45 -37.97 14.94
N ARG A 15 8.26 -39.25 15.29
CA ARG A 15 8.68 -40.44 14.56
C ARG A 15 7.89 -40.62 13.25
N LEU A 16 8.62 -40.88 12.17
CA LEU A 16 8.13 -41.52 10.95
C LEU A 16 7.62 -42.94 11.24
N ARG A 17 6.42 -43.26 10.74
CA ARG A 17 5.93 -44.64 10.65
C ARG A 17 5.33 -44.89 9.27
N TRP A 18 6.04 -45.72 8.52
CA TRP A 18 5.59 -46.38 7.29
C TRP A 18 4.37 -47.26 7.55
N PRO A 19 3.51 -47.46 6.54
CA PRO A 19 2.90 -48.75 6.34
C PRO A 19 3.29 -49.33 4.98
N SER A 20 3.97 -50.47 5.07
CA SER A 20 4.07 -51.48 4.02
C SER A 20 2.70 -52.09 3.75
N GLY A 21 2.33 -52.19 2.47
CA GLY A 21 1.12 -52.90 2.04
C GLY A 21 1.22 -53.31 0.58
N ARG A 22 2.00 -54.35 0.29
CA ARG A 22 1.93 -55.09 -0.97
C ARG A 22 0.78 -56.08 -0.87
N ALA A 23 -0.24 -55.94 -1.71
CA ALA A 23 -1.17 -57.01 -2.05
C ALA A 23 -0.96 -57.34 -3.53
N LEU A 24 -0.49 -58.56 -3.77
CA LEU A 24 -0.37 -59.19 -5.08
C LEU A 24 -1.78 -59.59 -5.54
N LEU A 25 -2.20 -59.11 -6.71
CA LEU A 25 -3.20 -59.80 -7.52
C LEU A 25 -2.66 -60.01 -8.93
N SER A 26 -2.90 -61.23 -9.35
CA SER A 26 -2.25 -61.99 -10.39
C SER A 26 -3.05 -61.93 -11.70
N ARG A 27 -2.36 -62.32 -12.79
CA ARG A 27 -2.85 -62.68 -14.13
C ARG A 27 -3.19 -61.55 -15.11
N ARG A 28 -2.15 -61.20 -15.87
CA ARG A 28 -2.06 -61.32 -17.34
C ARG A 28 -3.39 -61.27 -18.10
N SER A 29 -3.55 -60.25 -18.94
CA SER A 29 -3.56 -60.38 -20.41
C SER A 29 -4.38 -59.26 -21.04
N LEU A 30 -3.83 -58.05 -21.13
CA LEU A 30 -4.24 -56.97 -22.06
C LEU A 30 -3.30 -55.74 -21.91
N THR A 31 -2.03 -56.00 -21.63
CA THR A 31 -0.99 -54.98 -21.50
C THR A 31 -0.24 -54.94 -22.81
N ASN A 32 -0.32 -53.81 -23.54
CA ASN A 32 0.79 -53.22 -24.30
C ASN A 32 0.38 -51.96 -25.08
N HIS A 33 -0.91 -51.74 -25.38
CA HIS A 33 -1.34 -50.51 -26.07
C HIS A 33 -1.83 -49.39 -25.14
N LEU A 34 -2.28 -49.74 -23.93
CA LEU A 34 -2.81 -48.78 -22.95
C LEU A 34 -1.74 -48.20 -22.01
N SER A 35 -0.59 -48.87 -21.81
CA SER A 35 0.45 -48.36 -20.89
C SER A 35 1.35 -47.30 -21.54
N ALA A 36 1.65 -47.41 -22.83
CA ALA A 36 2.46 -46.40 -23.52
C ALA A 36 1.72 -45.08 -23.64
N GLY A 37 0.44 -45.08 -24.05
CA GLY A 37 -0.38 -43.88 -24.11
C GLY A 37 -0.55 -43.20 -22.73
N LEU A 38 -0.76 -44.00 -21.68
CA LEU A 38 -0.91 -43.48 -20.33
C LEU A 38 0.40 -42.92 -19.76
N LEU A 39 1.56 -43.53 -20.06
CA LEU A 39 2.88 -43.01 -19.70
C LEU A 39 3.20 -41.71 -20.44
N ILE A 40 2.85 -41.61 -21.72
CA ILE A 40 2.99 -40.39 -22.52
C ILE A 40 2.14 -39.26 -21.92
N VAL A 41 0.88 -39.54 -21.58
CA VAL A 41 -0.02 -38.56 -20.96
C VAL A 41 0.47 -38.20 -19.54
N LEU A 42 0.95 -39.15 -18.74
CA LEU A 42 1.51 -38.85 -17.42
C LEU A 42 2.75 -37.95 -17.52
N LEU A 43 3.65 -38.22 -18.47
CA LEU A 43 4.84 -37.39 -18.68
C LEU A 43 4.46 -35.99 -19.16
N MET A 44 3.51 -35.87 -20.09
CA MET A 44 3.00 -34.56 -20.52
C MET A 44 2.35 -33.79 -19.36
N VAL A 45 1.61 -34.48 -18.48
CA VAL A 45 1.00 -33.87 -17.30
C VAL A 45 2.07 -33.44 -16.29
N THR A 46 3.10 -34.25 -16.01
CA THR A 46 4.19 -33.86 -15.09
C THR A 46 4.98 -32.68 -15.64
N PHE A 47 5.35 -32.70 -16.93
CA PHE A 47 6.07 -31.58 -17.57
C PHE A 47 5.23 -30.28 -17.62
N SER A 48 3.90 -30.38 -17.79
CA SER A 48 3.01 -29.20 -17.76
C SER A 48 2.82 -28.63 -16.35
N SER A 49 2.93 -29.49 -15.32
CA SER A 49 2.76 -29.10 -13.91
C SER A 49 3.96 -28.33 -13.38
N ASP A 50 5.18 -28.71 -13.78
CA ASP A 50 6.42 -28.00 -13.40
C ASP A 50 6.50 -26.60 -14.00
N PHE A 51 5.90 -26.37 -15.17
CA PHE A 51 5.80 -25.02 -15.77
C PHE A 51 4.78 -24.11 -15.08
N ALA A 52 3.68 -24.66 -14.54
CA ALA A 52 2.70 -23.89 -13.79
C ALA A 52 3.22 -23.47 -12.41
N PHE A 53 4.09 -24.27 -11.79
CA PHE A 53 4.60 -24.02 -10.44
C PHE A 53 5.67 -22.91 -10.37
N LEU A 54 6.30 -22.54 -11.49
CA LEU A 54 7.28 -21.44 -11.55
C LEU A 54 6.66 -20.06 -11.88
N SER A 55 5.35 -19.98 -12.16
CA SER A 55 4.69 -18.74 -12.61
C SER A 55 3.69 -18.15 -11.60
N GLY A 56 3.53 -18.72 -10.41
CA GLY A 56 2.48 -18.29 -9.47
C GLY A 56 2.99 -18.10 -8.05
N ASN A 57 3.64 -16.97 -7.76
CA ASN A 57 3.65 -16.43 -6.40
C ASN A 57 3.98 -14.93 -6.36
N VAL A 58 2.99 -14.08 -6.64
CA VAL A 58 2.96 -12.68 -6.20
C VAL A 58 1.54 -12.41 -5.68
N ASP A 59 1.28 -12.83 -4.45
CA ASP A 59 0.05 -12.50 -3.74
C ASP A 59 0.14 -11.06 -3.21
N GLY A 60 -0.66 -10.19 -3.81
CA GLY A 60 -0.99 -8.87 -3.27
C GLY A 60 -2.03 -9.02 -2.16
N GLY A 61 -1.71 -8.49 -0.98
CA GLY A 61 -2.59 -8.49 0.18
C GLY A 61 -3.81 -7.58 -0.01
N GLY A 62 -5.01 -8.17 0.00
CA GLY A 62 -6.26 -7.47 0.16
C GLY A 62 -6.57 -7.27 1.64
N VAL A 63 -6.60 -6.02 2.09
CA VAL A 63 -7.09 -5.62 3.42
C VAL A 63 -8.59 -5.36 3.34
N MET A 64 -9.35 -6.08 4.15
CA MET A 64 -10.77 -5.81 4.39
C MET A 64 -10.88 -4.60 5.31
N ALA A 65 -11.63 -3.58 4.90
CA ALA A 65 -12.03 -2.47 5.76
C ALA A 65 -13.46 -2.73 6.25
N ASP A 66 -13.59 -2.82 7.56
CA ASP A 66 -14.85 -2.93 8.28
C ASP A 66 -15.74 -1.71 8.10
N GLU A 67 -17.02 -1.99 7.94
CA GLU A 67 -18.15 -1.06 7.94
C GLU A 67 -18.43 -0.62 9.39
N VAL A 68 -18.12 0.64 9.73
CA VAL A 68 -18.63 1.28 10.93
C VAL A 68 -19.30 2.60 10.52
N THR A 69 -20.62 2.51 10.43
CA THR A 69 -21.53 3.65 10.39
C THR A 69 -21.51 4.33 11.76
N THR A 70 -21.15 5.62 11.81
CA THR A 70 -21.53 6.49 12.94
C THR A 70 -21.78 7.90 12.41
N THR A 71 -23.01 8.36 12.61
CA THR A 71 -23.52 9.70 12.32
C THR A 71 -22.88 10.76 13.22
N PRO A 72 -22.54 11.96 12.72
CA PRO A 72 -22.29 13.12 13.58
C PRO A 72 -23.59 13.93 13.81
N PRO A 73 -23.81 14.48 15.01
CA PRO A 73 -24.93 15.39 15.26
C PRO A 73 -24.70 16.76 14.63
N GLU A 74 -25.80 17.35 14.15
CA GLU A 74 -25.92 18.76 13.79
C GLU A 74 -25.51 19.64 14.99
N GLU A 75 -24.66 20.62 14.74
CA GLU A 75 -24.63 21.84 15.54
C GLU A 75 -24.57 23.04 14.60
N THR A 76 -25.69 23.74 14.59
CA THR A 76 -25.98 24.98 13.89
C THR A 76 -25.15 26.11 14.52
N TRP A 77 -24.30 26.77 13.74
CA TRP A 77 -23.88 28.14 14.06
C TRP A 77 -23.94 29.03 12.82
N THR A 78 -24.55 30.18 13.06
CA THR A 78 -25.06 31.17 12.13
C THR A 78 -23.97 31.85 11.32
N THR A 79 -24.13 31.84 10.00
CA THR A 79 -23.39 32.70 9.07
C THR A 79 -23.90 34.14 9.22
N SER A 80 -23.09 35.00 9.85
CA SER A 80 -23.22 36.45 9.70
C SER A 80 -22.31 36.87 8.55
N SER A 81 -22.89 36.98 7.35
CA SER A 81 -22.24 37.59 6.20
C SER A 81 -21.99 39.07 6.47
N ASN A 82 -20.73 39.46 6.57
CA ASN A 82 -20.32 40.80 6.20
C ASN A 82 -19.29 40.69 5.08
N GLU A 83 -19.80 40.80 3.85
CA GLU A 83 -19.00 41.20 2.70
C GLU A 83 -18.34 42.55 3.02
N ASN A 84 -17.01 42.57 2.99
CA ASN A 84 -16.26 43.71 2.47
C ASN A 84 -14.92 43.23 1.95
N VAL A 85 -14.76 43.47 0.65
CA VAL A 85 -13.51 43.46 -0.12
C VAL A 85 -12.45 44.26 0.62
N GLY A 86 -11.26 43.69 0.74
CA GLY A 86 -10.08 44.42 1.19
C GLY A 86 -8.88 43.52 1.22
N THR A 87 -7.88 43.86 0.40
CA THR A 87 -6.48 43.43 0.52
C THR A 87 -5.99 43.73 1.94
N GLY A 88 -6.32 42.84 2.87
CA GLY A 88 -5.91 42.91 4.26
C GLY A 88 -4.52 42.32 4.37
N GLU A 89 -3.51 43.12 4.02
CA GLU A 89 -2.21 42.97 4.65
C GLU A 89 -2.48 43.12 6.16
N ALA A 90 -2.61 41.99 6.85
CA ALA A 90 -2.73 41.97 8.30
C ALA A 90 -1.55 42.78 8.85
N ALA A 91 -1.83 43.68 9.80
CA ALA A 91 -0.78 44.43 10.47
C ALA A 91 0.36 43.47 10.85
N PRO A 92 1.64 43.83 10.60
CA PRO A 92 2.77 42.95 10.86
C PRO A 92 2.69 42.42 12.28
N PHE A 93 2.68 41.10 12.44
CA PHE A 93 2.72 40.49 13.75
C PHE A 93 4.05 40.88 14.43
N ASP A 94 3.98 41.67 15.50
CA ASP A 94 5.15 42.05 16.28
C ASP A 94 5.45 40.98 17.34
N ALA A 95 6.41 40.11 17.01
CA ALA A 95 6.88 39.05 17.89
C ALA A 95 7.44 39.58 19.23
N SER A 96 7.84 40.85 19.29
CA SER A 96 8.43 41.47 20.50
C SER A 96 7.42 41.65 21.64
N THR A 97 6.12 41.63 21.32
CA THR A 97 5.04 41.79 22.31
C THR A 97 4.56 40.48 22.90
N ARG A 98 5.09 39.35 22.41
CA ARG A 98 4.65 38.00 22.77
C ARG A 98 5.72 37.28 23.59
N GLY A 99 5.29 36.24 24.31
CA GLY A 99 6.19 35.36 25.06
C GLY A 99 6.93 34.38 24.15
N ASN A 100 7.58 33.39 24.76
CA ASN A 100 8.41 32.41 24.05
C ASN A 100 7.77 31.01 23.97
N LYS A 101 6.49 30.87 24.36
CA LYS A 101 5.81 29.57 24.38
C LYS A 101 5.44 29.12 22.97
N LYS A 102 5.66 27.85 22.70
CA LYS A 102 5.49 27.19 21.40
C LYS A 102 4.16 26.46 21.33
N PHE A 103 3.86 25.91 20.16
CA PHE A 103 2.66 25.09 19.96
C PHE A 103 2.63 23.93 20.96
N GLY A 104 1.50 23.75 21.65
CA GLY A 104 1.32 22.71 22.67
C GLY A 104 1.87 23.04 24.06
N ASP A 105 2.63 24.12 24.23
CA ASP A 105 3.10 24.55 25.56
C ASP A 105 1.93 25.02 26.42
N LYS A 106 2.01 24.75 27.73
CA LYS A 106 1.00 25.20 28.69
C LYS A 106 1.00 26.71 28.82
N CYS A 107 -0.16 27.35 28.73
CA CYS A 107 -0.32 28.80 28.82
C CYS A 107 -1.46 29.17 29.78
N GLU A 108 -1.37 30.37 30.36
CA GLU A 108 -2.46 30.99 31.12
C GLU A 108 -3.10 32.11 30.30
N SER A 109 -2.29 32.91 29.60
CA SER A 109 -2.71 33.95 28.67
C SER A 109 -2.23 33.70 27.23
N THR A 110 -3.01 34.19 26.26
CA THR A 110 -2.65 34.21 24.82
C THR A 110 -1.35 34.98 24.54
N THR A 111 -1.01 35.96 25.37
CA THR A 111 0.22 36.76 25.19
C THR A 111 1.50 35.94 25.37
N GLU A 112 1.43 34.80 26.07
CA GLU A 112 2.59 33.94 26.30
C GLU A 112 2.98 33.13 25.06
N CYS A 113 2.02 32.89 24.15
CA CYS A 113 2.23 32.15 22.91
C CYS A 113 2.96 33.05 21.90
N GLY A 114 4.16 32.64 21.52
CA GLY A 114 5.16 33.47 20.84
C GLY A 114 5.05 33.59 19.33
N PHE A 115 3.99 33.06 18.73
CA PHE A 115 3.88 32.90 17.29
C PHE A 115 2.60 33.48 16.71
N ALA A 116 2.66 33.88 15.44
CA ALA A 116 1.54 34.50 14.75
C ALA A 116 0.38 33.52 14.60
N GLY A 117 -0.84 34.00 14.83
CA GLY A 117 -2.04 33.15 14.78
C GLY A 117 -2.22 32.19 15.96
N SER A 118 -1.40 32.34 17.01
CA SER A 118 -1.53 31.54 18.23
C SER A 118 -2.47 32.17 19.25
N PHE A 119 -3.21 31.32 19.96
CA PHE A 119 -4.02 31.68 21.11
C PHE A 119 -3.90 30.61 22.21
N CYS A 120 -4.16 31.01 23.45
CA CYS A 120 -4.23 30.06 24.56
C CYS A 120 -5.62 29.43 24.61
N ASP A 121 -5.72 28.12 24.35
CA ASP A 121 -6.99 27.40 24.41
C ASP A 121 -7.49 27.34 25.86
N PRO A 122 -8.67 27.90 26.21
CA PRO A 122 -9.19 27.91 27.58
C PRO A 122 -9.58 26.52 28.08
N LYS A 123 -9.77 25.53 27.21
CA LYS A 123 -10.09 24.14 27.60
C LYS A 123 -8.85 23.33 27.90
N LYS A 124 -7.82 23.46 27.04
CA LYS A 124 -6.59 22.68 27.12
C LYS A 124 -5.50 23.39 27.93
N HIS A 125 -5.63 24.70 28.16
CA HIS A 125 -4.58 25.58 28.69
C HIS A 125 -3.26 25.38 27.93
N THR A 126 -3.32 25.30 26.60
CA THR A 126 -2.14 25.14 25.72
C THR A 126 -2.20 26.11 24.55
N CYS A 127 -1.03 26.51 24.05
CA CYS A 127 -0.93 27.34 22.85
C CYS A 127 -1.36 26.55 21.62
N GLN A 128 -2.39 27.04 20.93
CA GLN A 128 -2.98 26.42 19.74
C GLN A 128 -3.11 27.45 18.62
N CYS A 129 -3.26 26.97 17.38
CA CYS A 129 -3.54 27.83 16.23
C CYS A 129 -5.02 28.17 16.13
N THR A 130 -5.34 29.40 15.71
CA THR A 130 -6.73 29.81 15.48
C THR A 130 -7.42 28.97 14.41
N VAL A 131 -8.76 28.94 14.45
CA VAL A 131 -9.58 28.19 13.48
C VAL A 131 -9.38 28.65 12.03
N ASP A 132 -9.01 29.91 11.81
CA ASP A 132 -8.70 30.47 10.49
C ASP A 132 -7.34 30.02 9.94
N LEU A 133 -6.45 29.55 10.82
CA LEU A 133 -5.08 29.13 10.52
C LEU A 133 -4.83 27.70 11.03
N PRO A 134 -5.59 26.69 10.55
CA PRO A 134 -5.58 25.36 11.15
C PRO A 134 -4.33 24.53 10.82
N ALA A 135 -3.50 24.95 9.86
CA ALA A 135 -2.24 24.28 9.55
C ALA A 135 -1.15 24.74 10.53
N THR A 136 -0.34 23.81 11.02
CA THR A 136 0.75 24.10 11.98
C THR A 136 1.98 23.27 11.65
N ASN A 137 3.17 23.84 11.84
CA ASN A 137 4.43 23.08 11.85
C ASN A 137 4.73 22.52 13.26
N HIS A 138 3.72 22.44 14.13
CA HIS A 138 3.82 21.87 15.48
C HIS A 138 4.91 22.50 16.39
N ILE A 139 5.45 23.66 16.00
CA ILE A 139 6.55 24.36 16.70
C ILE A 139 6.12 25.79 16.98
N ASP A 140 6.06 26.65 15.95
CA ASP A 140 5.90 28.10 16.11
C ASP A 140 5.26 28.78 14.91
N LYS A 141 4.52 28.04 14.07
CA LYS A 141 3.88 28.59 12.88
C LYS A 141 2.47 28.09 12.76
N CYS A 142 1.54 29.02 12.53
CA CYS A 142 0.19 28.74 12.10
C CYS A 142 0.01 29.27 10.67
N GLY A 143 -0.79 28.57 9.89
CA GLY A 143 -1.01 28.90 8.49
C GLY A 143 -2.37 28.45 8.01
N LYS A 144 -2.80 29.02 6.89
CA LYS A 144 -3.96 28.51 6.15
C LYS A 144 -3.57 27.22 5.44
N LYS A 145 -4.52 26.29 5.31
CA LYS A 145 -4.38 25.16 4.39
C LYS A 145 -4.24 25.68 2.97
N ARG A 146 -3.39 25.05 2.17
CA ARG A 146 -3.08 25.47 0.80
C ARG A 146 -3.17 24.27 -0.14
N GLN A 147 -3.74 24.50 -1.31
CA GLN A 147 -3.81 23.47 -2.35
C GLN A 147 -2.55 23.49 -3.22
N VAL A 148 -2.31 22.41 -3.98
CA VAL A 148 -1.24 22.38 -4.99
C VAL A 148 -1.33 23.60 -5.89
N ASN A 149 -0.17 24.15 -6.27
CA ASN A 149 0.00 25.38 -7.04
C ASN A 149 -0.27 26.70 -6.31
N GLU A 150 -0.69 26.68 -5.05
CA GLU A 150 -0.80 27.89 -4.22
C GLU A 150 0.51 28.24 -3.49
N THR A 151 0.61 29.48 -3.02
CA THR A 151 1.76 29.96 -2.25
C THR A 151 1.72 29.46 -0.81
N CYS A 152 2.85 28.97 -0.30
CA CYS A 152 3.02 28.40 1.04
C CYS A 152 4.26 28.95 1.74
N PHE A 153 4.30 28.79 3.06
CA PHE A 153 5.43 29.14 3.94
C PHE A 153 6.08 27.92 4.60
N PHE A 154 5.32 26.83 4.77
CA PHE A 154 5.80 25.55 5.33
C PHE A 154 4.99 24.38 4.74
N SER A 155 5.55 23.17 4.76
CA SER A 155 5.03 21.99 4.05
C SER A 155 3.68 21.52 4.57
N GLU A 156 3.47 21.59 5.88
CA GLU A 156 2.25 21.12 6.54
C GLU A 156 1.00 21.91 6.11
N GLN A 157 1.17 23.10 5.52
CA GLN A 157 0.06 23.83 4.88
C GLN A 157 -0.50 23.09 3.66
N CYS A 158 0.38 22.46 2.89
CA CYS A 158 0.04 21.72 1.68
C CYS A 158 -0.47 20.31 2.05
N GLU A 159 0.22 19.65 2.99
CA GLU A 159 -0.12 18.29 3.47
C GLU A 159 -1.53 18.24 4.08
N ALA A 160 -1.99 19.34 4.69
CA ALA A 160 -3.33 19.44 5.26
C ALA A 160 -4.47 19.35 4.23
N VAL A 161 -4.18 19.49 2.93
CA VAL A 161 -5.12 19.32 1.81
C VAL A 161 -4.80 18.05 1.01
N THR A 162 -3.51 17.82 0.74
CA THR A 162 -3.05 16.68 -0.04
C THR A 162 -1.79 16.12 0.61
N GLU A 163 -1.88 14.95 1.23
CA GLU A 163 -0.81 14.34 2.04
C GLU A 163 0.53 14.18 1.28
N GLN A 164 0.47 13.98 -0.05
CA GLN A 164 1.64 13.79 -0.90
C GLN A 164 2.21 15.10 -1.46
N THR A 165 2.22 16.18 -0.67
CA THR A 165 2.71 17.50 -1.11
C THR A 165 3.71 18.10 -0.14
N GLU A 166 4.63 18.92 -0.66
CA GLU A 166 5.60 19.69 0.12
C GLU A 166 5.61 21.16 -0.32
N CYS A 167 6.07 22.04 0.56
CA CYS A 167 6.27 23.45 0.23
C CYS A 167 7.69 23.65 -0.33
N ARG A 168 7.80 23.84 -1.65
CA ARG A 168 9.06 24.10 -2.34
C ARG A 168 9.01 25.44 -3.05
N ASP A 169 10.04 26.25 -2.86
CA ASP A 169 10.15 27.60 -3.45
C ASP A 169 8.94 28.48 -3.17
N GLY A 170 8.33 28.30 -1.98
CA GLY A 170 7.13 29.03 -1.57
C GLY A 170 5.86 28.61 -2.30
N ARG A 171 5.83 27.44 -2.95
CA ARG A 171 4.66 26.87 -3.63
C ARG A 171 4.40 25.42 -3.22
N CYS A 172 3.13 25.05 -3.07
CA CYS A 172 2.76 23.66 -2.83
C CYS A 172 2.95 22.84 -4.10
N ILE A 173 3.83 21.83 -4.04
CA ILE A 173 4.08 20.89 -5.13
C ILE A 173 3.94 19.45 -4.62
N CYS A 174 3.74 18.49 -5.52
CA CYS A 174 3.72 17.09 -5.15
C CYS A 174 5.13 16.59 -4.79
N LEU A 175 5.21 15.67 -3.81
CA LEU A 175 6.45 14.98 -3.47
C LEU A 175 7.01 14.21 -4.67
N PHE A 176 8.33 14.02 -4.68
CA PHE A 176 9.05 13.23 -5.69
C PHE A 176 8.81 13.67 -7.13
N GLU A 177 8.54 14.97 -7.36
CA GLU A 177 8.24 15.52 -8.69
C GLU A 177 7.07 14.80 -9.38
N MET A 178 6.10 14.29 -8.59
CA MET A 178 4.86 13.73 -9.13
C MET A 178 4.00 14.80 -9.80
N ASN A 179 3.12 14.39 -10.70
CA ASN A 179 2.22 15.31 -11.40
C ASN A 179 0.91 15.45 -10.61
N PRO A 180 0.41 16.69 -10.41
CA PRO A 180 -0.89 16.90 -9.80
C PRO A 180 -2.03 16.60 -10.77
N PHE A 181 -3.02 15.86 -10.31
CA PHE A 181 -4.23 15.51 -11.04
C PHE A 181 -5.46 16.09 -10.32
N PHE A 182 -6.13 17.02 -10.98
CA PHE A 182 -7.33 17.69 -10.45
C PHE A 182 -8.57 16.86 -10.82
N LYS A 183 -9.26 16.34 -9.81
CA LYS A 183 -10.54 15.65 -10.00
C LYS A 183 -11.68 16.66 -10.20
N PRO A 184 -12.78 16.25 -10.85
CA PRO A 184 -13.97 17.11 -10.97
C PRO A 184 -14.60 17.46 -9.62
N ASP A 185 -14.29 16.69 -8.58
CA ASP A 185 -14.66 16.91 -7.18
C ASP A 185 -13.84 18.03 -6.50
N GLY A 186 -12.85 18.61 -7.19
CA GLY A 186 -11.96 19.64 -6.63
C GLY A 186 -10.83 19.10 -5.75
N SER A 187 -10.82 17.80 -5.48
CA SER A 187 -9.70 17.10 -4.83
C SER A 187 -8.51 16.95 -5.80
N VAL A 188 -7.30 17.03 -5.24
CA VAL A 188 -6.05 16.89 -6.00
C VAL A 188 -5.34 15.62 -5.54
N GLU A 189 -4.95 14.79 -6.49
CA GLU A 189 -4.09 13.62 -6.25
C GLU A 189 -2.73 13.82 -6.92
N CYS A 190 -1.67 13.44 -6.23
CA CYS A 190 -0.34 13.37 -6.81
C CYS A 190 -0.16 11.98 -7.40
N ARG A 191 0.15 11.90 -8.69
CA ARG A 191 0.44 10.63 -9.37
C ARG A 191 1.84 10.64 -9.94
N ALA A 192 2.51 9.50 -9.83
CA ALA A 192 3.77 9.31 -10.52
C ALA A 192 3.59 9.62 -12.01
N PRO A 193 4.56 10.31 -12.65
CA PRO A 193 4.54 10.48 -14.09
C PRO A 193 4.45 9.08 -14.70
N ILE A 194 3.37 8.82 -15.44
CA ILE A 194 3.19 7.57 -16.16
C ILE A 194 4.20 7.60 -17.30
N ASN A 195 5.41 7.15 -17.01
CA ASN A 195 6.40 6.84 -18.02
C ASN A 195 5.88 5.61 -18.79
N LYS A 196 5.05 5.90 -19.80
CA LYS A 196 4.47 5.00 -20.80
C LYS A 196 3.38 4.07 -20.25
N PRO A 197 2.32 3.78 -21.05
CA PRO A 197 1.42 2.68 -20.73
C PRO A 197 2.25 1.41 -20.52
N ILE A 198 1.93 0.66 -19.48
CA ILE A 198 2.38 -0.72 -19.32
C ILE A 198 1.71 -1.49 -20.47
N GLU A 199 2.29 -1.42 -21.65
CA GLU A 199 2.12 -2.50 -22.60
C GLU A 199 2.61 -3.74 -21.87
N PRO A 200 1.82 -4.81 -21.75
CA PRO A 200 2.34 -6.06 -21.24
C PRO A 200 3.36 -6.54 -22.27
N GLU A 201 4.63 -6.17 -22.10
CA GLU A 201 5.75 -6.79 -22.80
C GLU A 201 5.89 -8.21 -22.30
N LYS A 202 4.89 -9.06 -22.54
CA LYS A 202 5.09 -10.51 -22.52
C LYS A 202 5.81 -10.86 -23.81
N TYR A 203 7.09 -10.51 -23.85
CA TYR A 203 8.01 -10.94 -24.88
C TYR A 203 8.19 -12.46 -24.73
N ILE A 204 7.62 -13.22 -25.67
CA ILE A 204 7.84 -14.66 -25.76
C ILE A 204 9.00 -14.85 -26.72
N ASP A 205 10.15 -15.24 -26.18
CA ASP A 205 11.34 -15.46 -27.01
C ASP A 205 11.09 -16.63 -27.99
N PRO A 206 11.35 -16.44 -29.30
CA PRO A 206 11.20 -17.52 -30.29
C PRO A 206 11.96 -18.81 -29.95
N ALA A 207 13.05 -18.72 -29.19
CA ALA A 207 13.80 -19.88 -28.71
C ALA A 207 13.01 -20.71 -27.69
N MET A 208 12.20 -20.07 -26.83
CA MET A 208 11.36 -20.78 -25.85
C MET A 208 10.31 -21.65 -26.56
N ILE A 209 9.72 -21.13 -27.64
CA ILE A 209 8.81 -21.91 -28.50
C ILE A 209 9.56 -23.03 -29.23
N GLY A 210 10.76 -22.76 -29.74
CA GLY A 210 11.59 -23.73 -30.45
C GLY A 210 11.96 -24.95 -29.61
N VAL A 211 12.32 -24.75 -28.34
CA VAL A 211 12.66 -25.84 -27.42
C VAL A 211 11.46 -26.75 -27.15
N LEU A 212 10.26 -26.18 -26.97
CA LEU A 212 9.04 -26.96 -26.74
C LEU A 212 8.69 -27.86 -27.93
N VAL A 213 8.86 -27.36 -29.17
CA VAL A 213 8.61 -28.14 -30.39
C VAL A 213 9.63 -29.27 -30.55
N ALA A 214 10.91 -29.02 -30.26
CA ALA A 214 11.96 -30.03 -30.38
C ALA A 214 11.76 -31.20 -29.41
N MET A 215 11.38 -30.92 -28.15
CA MET A 215 11.08 -31.97 -27.17
C MET A 215 9.90 -32.85 -27.62
N ALA A 216 8.85 -32.25 -28.17
CA ALA A 216 7.70 -33.00 -28.69
C ALA A 216 8.08 -33.89 -29.88
N VAL A 217 8.84 -33.37 -30.85
CA VAL A 217 9.21 -34.12 -32.07
C VAL A 217 10.11 -35.32 -31.75
N MET A 218 11.14 -35.12 -30.92
CA MET A 218 12.05 -36.21 -30.52
C MET A 218 11.31 -37.33 -29.80
N PHE A 219 10.34 -36.96 -28.97
CA PHE A 219 9.52 -37.92 -28.26
C PHE A 219 8.65 -38.77 -29.18
N ILE A 220 8.04 -38.18 -30.21
CA ILE A 220 7.25 -38.90 -31.22
C ILE A 220 8.14 -39.89 -32.00
N ILE A 221 9.34 -39.46 -32.39
CA ILE A 221 10.29 -40.31 -33.12
C ILE A 221 10.69 -41.53 -32.27
N ILE A 222 11.02 -41.33 -30.99
CA ILE A 222 11.36 -42.42 -30.07
C ILE A 222 10.16 -43.37 -29.90
N CYS A 223 8.93 -42.84 -29.76
CA CYS A 223 7.73 -43.66 -29.65
C CYS A 223 7.49 -44.52 -30.90
N VAL A 224 7.73 -44.00 -32.10
CA VAL A 224 7.62 -44.75 -33.35
C VAL A 224 8.66 -45.86 -33.41
N VAL A 225 9.92 -45.56 -33.07
CA VAL A 225 11.00 -46.55 -33.05
C VAL A 225 10.73 -47.66 -32.04
N LEU A 226 10.30 -47.32 -30.82
CA LEU A 226 9.93 -48.32 -29.80
C LEU A 226 8.73 -49.18 -30.24
N ARG A 227 7.77 -48.60 -30.97
CA ARG A 227 6.63 -49.37 -31.53
C ARG A 227 7.04 -50.26 -32.70
N LEU A 228 8.03 -49.88 -33.50
CA LEU A 228 8.54 -50.70 -34.60
C LEU A 228 9.28 -51.94 -34.08
N PHE A 229 10.00 -51.83 -32.97
CA PHE A 229 10.69 -52.97 -32.34
C PHE A 229 9.81 -53.84 -31.44
N SER A 230 8.65 -53.32 -31.02
CA SER A 230 7.69 -54.06 -30.17
C SER A 230 6.66 -54.88 -30.98
N LYS A 231 6.86 -55.03 -32.29
CA LYS A 231 6.00 -55.84 -33.16
C LYS A 231 6.61 -57.22 -33.40
#